data_AF-A0A377KM87-F1
#
_entry.id   AF-A0A377KM87-F1
#
_cell.length_a   1.000
_cell.length_b   1.000
_cell.length_c   1.000
_cell.angle_alpha   90.00
_cell.angle_beta   90.00
_cell.angle_gamma   90.00
#
_symmetry.space_group_name_H-M   'P 1'
#
loop_
_entity.id
_entity.type
_entity.pdbx_description
1 polymer ?
#
loop_
_entity_poly.entity_id
_entity_poly.type
_entity_poly.pdbx_seq_one_letter_code
_entity_poly.pdbx_strand_id
1 'polypeptide(L)'
;MGTDIRLNFDNLSDSLETYAAIESKNREIDQMNLSLQTAEKELATIERLLKSPYFGKIVVDFLDGESAESFYIGINGFADEESHNLIYDWRSPIAELFYNNTLGDSSYQVNGHMIAVSIENRRQLIVTYDKLVRFFDTSIAIQDDVLLDALEKNEGKKMRDITASIQKEQNSVIRDQSSQTLLVNGVAGSGKTSVIMQRVAYLLYQYRSQITSDNVLILSPNQEFIHSISEVLPSLGEKNPLNQTIRQFCSFLLQEAKTVPLENEEAYFYRLQ
;
A
#
# COMPACT_ATOMS: atom_id res chain seq x y z
N MET A 1 12.13 -19.97 31.08
CA MET A 1 12.94 -19.99 32.31
C MET A 1 13.98 -18.90 32.18
N GLY A 2 13.80 -17.77 32.88
CA GLY A 2 14.76 -16.68 32.85
C GLY A 2 15.93 -17.01 33.77
N THR A 3 17.11 -17.20 33.21
CA THR A 3 18.36 -17.13 33.98
C THR A 3 18.59 -15.66 34.34
N ASP A 4 18.43 -15.32 35.62
CA ASP A 4 18.76 -13.99 36.15
C ASP A 4 20.24 -13.70 35.90
N ILE A 5 20.52 -12.58 35.22
CA ILE A 5 21.88 -12.09 35.00
C ILE A 5 22.39 -11.58 36.34
N ARG A 6 23.37 -12.28 36.92
CA ARG A 6 24.11 -11.76 38.08
C ARG A 6 25.15 -10.78 37.58
N LEU A 7 24.91 -9.50 37.82
CA LEU A 7 25.85 -8.43 37.51
C LEU A 7 27.00 -8.47 38.52
N ASN A 8 28.23 -8.67 38.06
CA ASN A 8 29.42 -8.67 38.90
C ASN A 8 30.50 -7.75 38.30
N PHE A 9 30.96 -6.77 39.07
CA PHE A 9 31.94 -5.77 38.64
C PHE A 9 33.17 -5.72 39.56
N ASP A 10 33.39 -6.77 40.35
CA ASP A 10 34.43 -6.79 41.40
C ASP A 10 35.85 -6.79 40.81
N ASN A 11 36.04 -7.31 39.59
CA ASN A 11 37.29 -7.24 38.86
C ASN A 11 37.08 -7.12 37.34
N LEU A 12 38.17 -6.91 36.60
CA LEU A 12 38.13 -6.73 35.14
C LEU A 12 37.56 -7.95 34.40
N SER A 13 37.86 -9.16 34.87
CA SER A 13 37.34 -10.41 34.27
C SER A 13 35.83 -10.53 34.49
N ASP A 14 35.38 -10.29 35.71
CA ASP A 14 33.95 -10.33 36.09
C ASP A 14 33.15 -9.27 35.32
N SER A 15 33.75 -8.09 35.12
CA SER A 15 33.15 -7.02 34.33
C SER A 15 33.02 -7.43 32.85
N LEU A 16 34.04 -8.06 32.27
CA LEU A 16 34.00 -8.55 30.89
C LEU A 16 32.94 -9.65 30.70
N GLU A 17 32.82 -10.58 31.64
CA GLU A 17 31.76 -11.60 31.64
C GLU A 17 30.36 -10.97 31.75
N THR A 18 30.21 -9.98 32.63
CA THR A 18 28.96 -9.22 32.78
C THR A 18 28.59 -8.50 31.48
N TYR A 19 29.55 -7.84 30.82
CA TYR A 19 29.30 -7.18 29.53
C TYR A 19 28.91 -8.18 28.43
N ALA A 20 29.59 -9.31 28.34
CA ALA A 20 29.26 -10.36 27.38
C ALA A 20 27.85 -10.94 27.61
N ALA A 21 27.46 -11.13 28.88
CA ALA A 21 26.12 -11.60 29.25
C ALA A 21 25.03 -10.57 28.88
N ILE A 22 25.27 -9.28 29.12
CA ILE A 22 24.38 -8.19 28.72
C ILE A 22 24.25 -8.14 27.19
N GLU A 23 25.37 -8.20 26.45
CA GLU A 23 25.34 -8.18 24.99
C GLU A 23 24.56 -9.35 24.40
N SER A 24 24.77 -10.57 24.93
CA SER A 24 23.99 -11.74 24.52
C SER A 24 22.50 -11.55 24.74
N LYS A 25 22.10 -10.92 25.85
CA LYS A 25 20.70 -10.66 26.17
C LYS A 25 20.09 -9.56 25.30
N ASN A 26 20.85 -8.51 24.98
CA ASN A 26 20.42 -7.50 24.03
C ASN A 26 20.14 -8.11 22.65
N ARG A 27 21.01 -9.00 22.16
CA ARG A 27 20.77 -9.70 20.88
C ARG A 27 19.51 -10.57 20.90
N GLU A 28 19.25 -11.25 22.02
CA GLU A 28 18.01 -12.02 22.19
C GLU A 28 16.77 -11.12 22.16
N ILE A 29 16.82 -9.97 22.85
CA ILE A 29 15.75 -8.97 22.83
C ILE A 29 15.53 -8.44 21.40
N ASP A 30 16.60 -8.13 20.68
CA ASP A 30 16.52 -7.65 19.29
C ASP A 30 15.87 -8.69 18.37
N GLN A 31 16.23 -9.97 18.53
CA GLN A 31 15.61 -11.06 17.78
C GLN A 31 14.12 -11.21 18.10
N MET A 32 13.75 -11.13 19.39
CA MET A 32 12.34 -11.18 19.81
C MET A 32 11.55 -9.98 19.26
N ASN A 33 12.12 -8.78 19.29
CA ASN A 33 11.50 -7.58 18.75
C ASN A 33 11.24 -7.71 17.24
N LEU A 34 12.21 -8.24 16.49
CA LEU A 34 12.04 -8.48 15.05
C LEU A 34 10.94 -9.51 14.76
N SER A 35 10.90 -10.60 15.53
CA SER A 35 9.87 -11.63 15.42
C SER A 35 8.48 -11.06 15.72
N LEU A 36 8.37 -10.23 16.76
CA LEU A 36 7.13 -9.57 17.14
C LEU A 36 6.65 -8.60 16.06
N GLN A 37 7.53 -7.76 15.53
CA GLN A 37 7.19 -6.85 14.43
C GLN A 37 6.74 -7.58 13.16
N THR A 38 7.32 -8.75 12.87
CA THR A 38 6.92 -9.57 11.71
C THR A 38 5.52 -10.16 11.94
N ALA A 39 5.28 -10.74 13.11
CA ALA A 39 3.98 -11.30 13.49
C ALA A 39 2.87 -10.23 13.50
N GLU A 40 3.15 -9.01 13.99
CA GLU A 40 2.20 -7.89 13.96
C GLU A 40 1.80 -7.49 12.53
N LYS A 41 2.76 -7.45 11.61
CA LYS A 41 2.51 -7.14 10.19
C LYS A 41 1.68 -8.24 9.51
N GLU A 42 2.00 -9.49 9.82
CA GLU A 42 1.29 -10.65 9.30
C GLU A 42 -0.15 -10.67 9.81
N LEU A 43 -0.36 -10.49 11.12
CA LEU A 43 -1.68 -10.38 11.73
C LEU A 43 -2.51 -9.27 11.08
N ALA A 44 -1.95 -8.06 10.95
CA ALA A 44 -2.66 -6.93 10.31
C ALA A 44 -3.04 -7.23 8.85
N THR A 45 -2.21 -7.99 8.14
CA THR A 45 -2.48 -8.42 6.76
C THR A 45 -3.63 -9.43 6.72
N ILE A 46 -3.59 -10.45 7.59
CA ILE A 46 -4.65 -11.45 7.72
C ILE A 46 -5.97 -10.79 8.13
N GLU A 47 -5.97 -9.87 9.09
CA GLU A 47 -7.17 -9.14 9.52
C GLU A 47 -7.84 -8.32 8.40
N ARG A 48 -7.05 -7.80 7.45
CA ARG A 48 -7.57 -7.15 6.25
C ARG A 48 -8.16 -8.17 5.29
N LEU A 49 -7.41 -9.23 4.99
CA LEU A 49 -7.82 -10.27 4.04
C LEU A 49 -9.05 -11.05 4.51
N LEU A 50 -9.21 -11.28 5.82
CA LEU A 50 -10.39 -11.94 6.39
C LEU A 50 -11.69 -11.19 6.11
N LYS A 51 -11.64 -9.87 5.88
CA LYS A 51 -12.82 -9.05 5.56
C LYS A 51 -13.13 -9.08 4.06
N SER A 52 -12.10 -8.98 3.23
CA SER A 52 -12.21 -9.07 1.77
C SER A 52 -10.87 -9.55 1.20
N PRO A 53 -10.73 -10.84 0.86
CA PRO A 53 -9.43 -11.44 0.54
C PRO A 53 -8.94 -11.03 -0.86
N TYR A 54 -9.84 -11.05 -1.84
CA TYR A 54 -9.55 -10.71 -3.22
C TYR A 54 -10.78 -10.04 -3.85
N PHE A 55 -10.52 -9.13 -4.77
CA PHE A 55 -11.54 -8.39 -5.52
C PHE A 55 -11.46 -8.64 -7.03
N GLY A 56 -10.40 -9.28 -7.51
CA GLY A 56 -10.19 -9.56 -8.92
C GLY A 56 -9.77 -11.00 -9.16
N LYS A 57 -10.15 -11.53 -10.32
CA LYS A 57 -9.60 -12.76 -10.89
C LYS A 57 -9.26 -12.51 -12.36
N ILE A 58 -8.09 -12.97 -12.79
CA ILE A 58 -7.72 -13.06 -14.21
C ILE A 58 -7.34 -14.49 -14.56
N VAL A 59 -7.62 -14.88 -15.80
CA VAL A 59 -7.15 -16.14 -16.39
C VAL A 59 -6.21 -15.79 -17.54
N VAL A 60 -4.98 -16.28 -17.47
CA VAL A 60 -3.86 -15.83 -18.31
C VAL A 60 -3.20 -17.02 -18.97
N ASP A 61 -3.09 -16.97 -20.30
CA ASP A 61 -2.27 -17.86 -21.11
C ASP A 61 -0.91 -17.20 -21.35
N PHE A 62 0.19 -17.88 -20.99
CA PHE A 62 1.56 -17.41 -21.15
C PHE A 62 2.16 -17.67 -22.54
N LEU A 63 1.37 -18.24 -23.47
CA LEU A 63 1.76 -18.51 -24.86
C LEU A 63 2.96 -19.46 -24.99
N ASP A 64 3.18 -20.29 -23.97
CA ASP A 64 4.23 -21.31 -23.88
C ASP A 64 3.74 -22.72 -24.26
N GLY A 65 2.44 -22.86 -24.55
CA GLY A 65 1.79 -24.12 -24.88
C GLY A 65 1.24 -24.87 -23.68
N GLU A 66 1.34 -24.31 -22.47
CA GLU A 66 0.67 -24.82 -21.27
C GLU A 66 -0.78 -24.31 -21.17
N SER A 67 -1.52 -24.83 -20.20
CA SER A 67 -2.89 -24.38 -19.95
C SER A 67 -2.91 -23.04 -19.23
N ALA A 68 -3.88 -22.19 -19.57
CA ALA A 68 -4.06 -20.91 -18.89
C ALA A 68 -4.21 -21.04 -17.37
N GLU A 69 -3.58 -20.13 -16.64
CA GLU A 69 -3.53 -20.10 -15.18
C GLU A 69 -4.47 -19.04 -14.60
N SER A 70 -4.97 -19.29 -13.38
CA SER A 70 -5.85 -18.36 -12.66
C SER A 70 -5.09 -17.59 -11.57
N PHE A 71 -5.18 -16.26 -11.61
CA PHE A 71 -4.60 -15.37 -10.61
C PHE A 71 -5.70 -14.60 -9.88
N TYR A 72 -5.71 -14.68 -8.55
CA TYR A 72 -6.58 -13.88 -7.69
C TYR A 72 -5.85 -12.63 -7.22
N ILE A 73 -6.47 -11.46 -7.36
CA ILE A 73 -5.89 -10.16 -7.02
C ILE A 73 -6.58 -9.60 -5.79
N GLY A 74 -5.79 -9.22 -4.79
CA GLY A 74 -6.26 -8.69 -3.51
C GLY A 74 -5.48 -7.47 -3.03
N ILE A 75 -5.94 -6.89 -1.92
CA ILE A 75 -5.30 -5.72 -1.31
C ILE A 75 -3.89 -6.06 -0.81
N ASN A 76 -3.68 -7.28 -0.32
CA ASN A 76 -2.38 -7.82 0.05
C ASN A 76 -2.19 -9.21 -0.55
N GLY A 77 -0.94 -9.58 -0.78
CA GLY A 77 -0.59 -10.95 -1.16
C GLY A 77 -0.74 -11.93 0.01
N PHE A 78 -1.05 -13.18 -0.31
CA PHE A 78 -1.12 -14.27 0.66
C PHE A 78 -0.59 -15.55 0.03
N ALA A 79 0.33 -16.20 0.74
CA ALA A 79 0.84 -17.51 0.41
C ALA A 79 0.52 -18.48 1.55
N ASP A 80 0.30 -19.75 1.20
CA ASP A 80 0.12 -20.80 2.20
C ASP A 80 1.45 -21.23 2.85
N GLU A 81 1.39 -22.19 3.78
CA GLU A 81 2.56 -22.73 4.48
C GLU A 81 3.57 -23.40 3.52
N GLU A 82 3.11 -23.86 2.36
CA GLU A 82 3.93 -24.46 1.30
C GLU A 82 4.50 -23.41 0.32
N SER A 83 4.27 -22.12 0.59
CA SER A 83 4.68 -20.98 -0.24
C SER A 83 3.98 -20.89 -1.61
N HIS A 84 2.81 -21.50 -1.76
CA HIS A 84 1.96 -21.29 -2.93
C HIS A 84 1.21 -19.96 -2.79
N ASN A 85 1.40 -19.05 -3.75
CA ASN A 85 0.68 -17.78 -3.78
C ASN A 85 -0.79 -18.01 -4.14
N LEU A 86 -1.67 -17.84 -3.16
CA LEU A 86 -3.12 -17.95 -3.35
C LEU A 86 -3.73 -16.62 -3.76
N ILE A 87 -3.17 -15.51 -3.25
CA ILE A 87 -3.62 -14.15 -3.54
C ILE A 87 -2.40 -13.32 -3.93
N TYR A 88 -2.50 -12.64 -5.06
CA TYR A 88 -1.50 -11.72 -5.55
C TYR A 88 -1.86 -10.30 -5.13
N ASP A 89 -0.87 -9.58 -4.63
CA ASP A 89 -1.02 -8.17 -4.26
C ASP A 89 -1.34 -7.33 -5.52
N TRP A 90 -2.27 -6.39 -5.41
CA TRP A 90 -2.66 -5.48 -6.49
C TRP A 90 -1.48 -4.65 -7.04
N ARG A 91 -0.39 -4.53 -6.29
CA ARG A 91 0.85 -3.83 -6.68
C ARG A 91 1.83 -4.72 -7.44
N SER A 92 1.59 -6.03 -7.48
CA SER A 92 2.43 -6.95 -8.24
C SER A 92 2.44 -6.62 -9.74
N PRO A 93 3.50 -7.00 -10.48
CA PRO A 93 3.54 -6.83 -11.93
C PRO A 93 2.36 -7.49 -12.66
N ILE A 94 2.01 -8.74 -12.30
CA ILE A 94 0.92 -9.48 -12.94
C ILE A 94 -0.45 -8.81 -12.76
N ALA A 95 -0.67 -8.10 -11.64
CA ALA A 95 -1.91 -7.37 -11.40
C ALA A 95 -2.16 -6.23 -12.40
N GLU A 96 -1.14 -5.78 -13.14
CA GLU A 96 -1.31 -4.80 -14.23
C GLU A 96 -2.29 -5.29 -15.29
N LEU A 97 -2.28 -6.59 -15.59
CA LEU A 97 -3.19 -7.23 -16.54
C LEU A 97 -4.66 -7.04 -16.15
N PHE A 98 -4.96 -7.06 -14.84
CA PHE A 98 -6.31 -6.81 -14.34
C PHE A 98 -6.77 -5.37 -14.61
N TYR A 99 -5.87 -4.39 -14.55
CA TYR A 99 -6.18 -2.97 -14.73
C TYR A 99 -6.10 -2.47 -16.17
N ASN A 100 -5.39 -3.19 -17.06
CA ASN A 100 -5.32 -2.87 -18.49
C ASN A 100 -6.69 -2.93 -19.18
N ASN A 101 -7.65 -3.64 -18.57
CA ASN A 101 -9.04 -3.78 -18.98
C ASN A 101 -9.21 -4.21 -20.46
N THR A 102 -8.36 -5.14 -20.89
CA THR A 102 -8.33 -5.72 -22.23
C THR A 102 -8.39 -7.24 -22.13
N LEU A 103 -9.24 -7.88 -22.92
CA LEU A 103 -9.16 -9.34 -23.17
C LEU A 103 -8.30 -9.60 -24.41
N GLY A 104 -7.71 -10.79 -24.47
CA GLY A 104 -6.78 -11.18 -25.53
C GLY A 104 -5.35 -10.69 -25.27
N ASP A 105 -4.62 -10.42 -26.34
CA ASP A 105 -3.18 -10.11 -26.30
C ASP A 105 -2.86 -8.94 -25.35
N SER A 106 -1.96 -9.19 -24.42
CA SER A 106 -1.48 -8.23 -23.45
C SER A 106 -0.03 -8.54 -23.08
N SER A 107 0.53 -7.70 -22.22
CA SER A 107 1.87 -7.90 -21.68
C SER A 107 2.07 -7.09 -20.41
N TYR A 108 3.01 -7.50 -19.59
CA TYR A 108 3.41 -6.79 -18.38
C TYR A 108 4.91 -6.88 -18.18
N GLN A 109 5.48 -5.94 -17.44
CA GLN A 109 6.92 -5.87 -17.20
C GLN A 109 7.28 -6.37 -15.80
N VAL A 110 8.24 -7.29 -15.70
CA VAL A 110 8.81 -7.75 -14.43
C VAL A 110 10.32 -7.80 -14.53
N ASN A 111 11.02 -7.21 -13.56
CA ASN A 111 12.49 -7.20 -13.49
C ASN A 111 13.18 -6.74 -14.79
N GLY A 112 12.58 -5.79 -15.52
CA GLY A 112 13.11 -5.29 -16.79
C GLY A 112 12.75 -6.14 -18.02
N HIS A 113 12.09 -7.28 -17.86
CA HIS A 113 11.66 -8.16 -18.94
C HIS A 113 10.16 -7.96 -19.24
N MET A 114 9.81 -7.92 -20.53
CA MET A 114 8.42 -7.89 -20.97
C MET A 114 7.94 -9.33 -21.16
N ILE A 115 6.84 -9.69 -20.50
CA ILE A 115 6.19 -10.99 -20.64
C ILE A 115 4.92 -10.78 -21.47
N ALA A 116 4.87 -11.44 -22.63
CA ALA A 116 3.68 -11.46 -23.48
C ALA A 116 2.71 -12.53 -22.98
N VAL A 117 1.42 -12.20 -22.97
CA VAL A 117 0.35 -13.09 -22.47
C VAL A 117 -0.94 -12.85 -23.24
N SER A 118 -1.89 -13.77 -23.14
CA SER A 118 -3.28 -13.55 -23.55
C SER A 118 -4.20 -13.67 -22.34
N ILE A 119 -5.06 -12.66 -22.14
CA ILE A 119 -6.04 -12.64 -21.05
C ILE A 119 -7.32 -13.31 -21.55
N GLU A 120 -7.60 -14.53 -21.08
CA GLU A 120 -8.79 -15.29 -21.45
C GLU A 120 -10.05 -14.81 -20.72
N ASN A 121 -9.89 -14.45 -19.44
CA ASN A 121 -11.00 -13.99 -18.62
C ASN A 121 -10.53 -12.95 -17.59
N ARG A 122 -11.40 -11.97 -17.34
CA ARG A 122 -11.26 -10.99 -16.28
C ARG A 122 -12.58 -10.89 -15.53
N ARG A 123 -12.52 -11.09 -14.22
CA ARG A 123 -13.68 -11.04 -13.33
C ARG A 123 -13.41 -10.13 -12.15
N GLN A 124 -14.31 -9.19 -11.92
CA GLN A 124 -14.38 -8.42 -10.69
C GLN A 124 -15.31 -9.11 -9.70
N LEU A 125 -14.90 -9.16 -8.44
CA LEU A 125 -15.54 -9.92 -7.36
C LEU A 125 -15.83 -8.96 -6.20
N ILE A 126 -17.05 -9.05 -5.67
CA ILE A 126 -17.43 -8.40 -4.41
C ILE A 126 -17.56 -9.50 -3.37
N VAL A 127 -16.55 -9.64 -2.52
CA VAL A 127 -16.49 -10.65 -1.45
C VAL A 127 -16.56 -9.95 -0.11
N THR A 128 -17.38 -10.48 0.79
CA THR A 128 -17.49 -10.01 2.18
C THR A 128 -17.34 -11.22 3.09
N TYR A 129 -16.25 -11.24 3.87
CA TYR A 129 -15.81 -12.39 4.65
C TYR A 129 -15.74 -13.66 3.82
N ASP A 130 -16.62 -14.63 4.12
CA ASP A 130 -16.71 -15.95 3.50
C ASP A 130 -17.71 -16.02 2.34
N LYS A 131 -18.31 -14.88 1.95
CA LYS A 131 -19.42 -14.85 0.98
C LYS A 131 -19.09 -14.03 -0.26
N LEU A 132 -19.24 -14.66 -1.42
CA LEU A 132 -19.31 -13.95 -2.69
C LEU A 132 -20.67 -13.26 -2.81
N VAL A 133 -20.67 -11.94 -2.72
CA VAL A 133 -21.88 -11.12 -2.83
C VAL A 133 -22.28 -10.98 -4.30
N ARG A 134 -21.33 -10.61 -5.16
CA ARG A 134 -21.54 -10.36 -6.60
C ARG A 134 -20.25 -10.59 -7.39
N PHE A 135 -20.39 -10.83 -8.69
CA PHE A 135 -19.27 -10.81 -9.63
C PHE A 135 -19.69 -10.23 -10.98
N PHE A 136 -18.71 -9.73 -11.73
CA PHE A 136 -18.89 -9.16 -13.06
C PHE A 136 -17.77 -9.68 -13.96
N ASP A 137 -18.15 -10.30 -15.08
CA ASP A 137 -17.21 -10.60 -16.16
C ASP A 137 -17.17 -9.39 -17.10
N THR A 138 -16.01 -8.77 -17.24
CA THR A 138 -15.86 -7.64 -18.14
C THR A 138 -15.33 -8.16 -19.47
N SER A 139 -16.23 -8.35 -20.43
CA SER A 139 -15.87 -8.67 -21.82
C SER A 139 -15.67 -7.44 -22.70
N ILE A 140 -16.26 -6.31 -22.33
CA ILE A 140 -16.26 -5.06 -23.10
C ILE A 140 -16.28 -3.87 -22.13
N ALA A 141 -15.61 -2.78 -22.49
CA ALA A 141 -15.53 -1.48 -21.82
C ALA A 141 -16.88 -0.74 -21.61
N ILE A 142 -17.99 -1.46 -21.41
CA ILE A 142 -19.33 -0.89 -21.23
C ILE A 142 -19.57 -0.67 -19.74
N GLN A 143 -19.33 0.60 -19.37
CA GLN A 143 -19.90 1.38 -18.27
C GLN A 143 -19.71 0.86 -16.84
N ASP A 144 -18.64 1.42 -16.24
CA ASP A 144 -18.42 1.58 -14.81
C ASP A 144 -19.62 2.16 -14.05
N ASP A 145 -20.59 2.81 -14.71
CA ASP A 145 -21.72 3.48 -14.08
C ASP A 145 -22.64 2.54 -13.29
N VAL A 146 -22.91 1.32 -13.78
CA VAL A 146 -23.76 0.33 -13.05
C VAL A 146 -22.98 -0.36 -11.91
N LEU A 147 -21.65 -0.40 -12.04
CA LEU A 147 -20.74 -0.92 -11.03
C LEU A 147 -20.57 0.09 -9.87
N LEU A 148 -20.46 1.39 -10.21
CA LEU A 148 -20.43 2.53 -9.29
C LEU A 148 -21.72 2.62 -8.47
N ASP A 149 -22.89 2.52 -9.11
CA ASP A 149 -24.21 2.60 -8.46
C ASP A 149 -24.46 1.46 -7.43
N ALA A 150 -23.81 0.30 -7.63
CA ALA A 150 -23.88 -0.83 -6.72
C ALA A 150 -22.86 -0.74 -5.56
N LEU A 151 -21.75 -0.04 -5.78
CA LEU A 151 -20.72 0.23 -4.76
C LEU A 151 -21.12 1.42 -3.87
N GLU A 152 -21.75 2.44 -4.44
CA GLU A 152 -22.24 3.64 -3.73
C GLU A 152 -23.34 3.29 -2.72
N LYS A 153 -24.25 2.34 -2.98
CA LYS A 153 -25.34 1.99 -2.04
C LYS A 153 -24.92 1.48 -0.65
N ASN A 154 -23.63 1.31 -0.37
CA ASN A 154 -23.07 1.05 0.96
C ASN A 154 -22.38 2.30 1.57
N GLU A 155 -22.87 3.52 1.27
CA GLU A 155 -22.42 4.82 1.81
C GLU A 155 -22.47 4.90 3.35
N GLY A 156 -21.50 4.26 3.98
CA GLY A 156 -21.18 4.39 5.40
C GLY A 156 -19.79 3.89 5.75
N LYS A 157 -19.03 3.32 4.80
CA LYS A 157 -17.67 2.86 5.02
C LYS A 157 -16.68 3.69 4.23
N LYS A 158 -15.87 4.45 4.97
CA LYS A 158 -14.61 5.10 4.57
C LYS A 158 -13.97 4.42 3.36
N MET A 159 -13.52 5.21 2.37
CA MET A 159 -12.45 5.08 1.36
C MET A 159 -11.62 3.77 1.28
N ARG A 160 -12.20 2.58 1.48
CA ARG A 160 -11.49 1.30 1.71
C ARG A 160 -11.35 0.44 0.45
N ASP A 161 -12.28 0.53 -0.49
CA ASP A 161 -12.30 -0.34 -1.68
C ASP A 161 -11.82 0.38 -2.96
N ILE A 162 -10.88 1.32 -2.82
CA ILE A 162 -10.39 2.14 -3.94
C ILE A 162 -9.52 1.35 -4.93
N THR A 163 -8.95 0.21 -4.54
CA THR A 163 -8.06 -0.59 -5.41
C THR A 163 -8.81 -1.39 -6.46
N ALA A 164 -10.03 -1.83 -6.15
CA ALA A 164 -10.83 -2.63 -7.08
C ALA A 164 -11.38 -1.78 -8.25
N SER A 165 -11.53 -0.48 -8.03
CA SER A 165 -12.07 0.49 -8.99
C SER A 165 -11.01 1.33 -9.70
N ILE A 166 -9.72 0.97 -9.58
CA ILE A 166 -8.66 1.66 -10.33
C ILE A 166 -8.91 1.50 -11.82
N GLN A 167 -9.09 2.63 -12.49
CA GLN A 167 -9.27 2.69 -13.94
C GLN A 167 -7.92 2.59 -14.67
N LYS A 168 -7.96 2.25 -15.95
CA LYS A 168 -6.74 2.09 -16.78
C LYS A 168 -5.87 3.35 -16.77
N GLU A 169 -6.48 4.52 -16.92
CA GLU A 169 -5.81 5.82 -16.92
C GLU A 169 -5.23 6.17 -15.54
N GLN A 170 -5.88 5.74 -14.46
CA GLN A 170 -5.36 5.90 -13.11
C GLN A 170 -4.19 4.95 -12.86
N ASN A 171 -4.29 3.71 -13.32
CA ASN A 171 -3.24 2.69 -13.20
C ASN A 171 -1.95 3.14 -13.89
N SER A 172 -2.03 3.78 -15.05
CA SER A 172 -0.83 4.31 -15.72
C SER A 172 -0.14 5.39 -14.89
N VAL A 173 -0.90 6.29 -14.26
CA VAL A 173 -0.37 7.32 -13.34
C VAL A 173 0.20 6.68 -12.06
N ILE A 174 -0.45 5.66 -11.51
CA ILE A 174 0.01 4.95 -10.31
C ILE A 174 1.33 4.23 -10.58
N ARG A 175 1.44 3.55 -11.72
CA ARG A 175 2.58 2.68 -12.07
C ARG A 175 3.68 3.37 -12.85
N ASP A 176 3.54 4.64 -13.24
CA ASP A 176 4.60 5.34 -13.98
C ASP A 176 5.90 5.41 -13.17
N GLN A 177 6.95 4.76 -13.65
CA GLN A 177 8.31 4.81 -13.11
C GLN A 177 9.29 5.54 -14.03
N SER A 178 8.83 5.97 -15.20
CA SER A 178 9.67 6.62 -16.21
C SER A 178 9.92 8.10 -15.88
N SER A 179 8.94 8.75 -15.25
CA SER A 179 9.01 10.17 -14.90
C SER A 179 9.58 10.38 -13.50
N GLN A 180 10.63 11.19 -13.39
CA GLN A 180 11.15 11.64 -12.09
C GLN A 180 10.19 12.59 -11.35
N THR A 181 9.37 13.35 -12.10
CA THR A 181 8.37 14.27 -11.56
C THR A 181 7.07 14.10 -12.33
N LEU A 182 5.95 14.05 -11.61
CA LEU A 182 4.64 13.78 -12.17
C LEU A 182 3.64 14.83 -11.68
N LEU A 183 2.94 15.48 -12.61
CA LEU A 183 1.85 16.40 -12.32
C LEU A 183 0.52 15.71 -12.63
N VAL A 184 -0.32 15.51 -11.61
CA VAL A 184 -1.64 14.92 -11.76
C VAL A 184 -2.69 16.03 -11.80
N ASN A 185 -3.23 16.30 -12.99
CA ASN A 185 -4.29 17.30 -13.20
C ASN A 185 -5.61 16.62 -13.59
N GLY A 186 -6.73 17.10 -13.07
CA GLY A 186 -8.04 16.52 -13.32
C GLY A 186 -9.17 17.29 -12.63
N VAL A 187 -10.39 17.14 -13.13
CA VAL A 187 -11.59 17.83 -12.61
C VAL A 187 -11.91 17.43 -11.16
N ALA A 188 -12.73 18.22 -10.45
CA ALA A 188 -13.21 17.83 -9.13
C ALA A 188 -13.91 16.46 -9.19
N GLY A 189 -13.73 15.62 -8.16
CA GLY A 189 -14.33 14.27 -8.12
C GLY A 189 -13.58 13.17 -8.89
N SER A 190 -12.59 13.48 -9.72
CA SER A 190 -11.83 12.48 -10.52
C SER A 190 -10.93 11.50 -9.73
N GLY A 191 -10.98 11.50 -8.39
CA GLY A 191 -10.20 10.57 -7.58
C GLY A 191 -8.70 10.88 -7.44
N LYS A 192 -8.24 12.09 -7.80
CA LYS A 192 -6.80 12.47 -7.74
C LYS A 192 -6.11 12.12 -6.43
N THR A 193 -6.75 12.40 -5.29
CA THR A 193 -6.20 12.08 -3.96
C THR A 193 -6.00 10.57 -3.79
N SER A 194 -7.00 9.76 -4.19
CA SER A 194 -6.92 8.30 -4.16
C SER A 194 -5.80 7.78 -5.04
N VAL A 195 -5.68 8.30 -6.28
CA VAL A 195 -4.60 7.97 -7.22
C VAL A 195 -3.22 8.26 -6.64
N ILE A 196 -3.05 9.43 -5.99
CA ILE A 196 -1.78 9.80 -5.35
C ILE A 196 -1.47 8.85 -4.18
N MET A 197 -2.45 8.52 -3.34
CA MET A 197 -2.24 7.58 -2.22
C MET A 197 -1.91 6.17 -2.71
N GLN A 198 -2.61 5.70 -3.74
CA GLN A 198 -2.31 4.42 -4.39
C GLN A 198 -0.92 4.43 -5.01
N ARG A 199 -0.51 5.53 -5.65
CA ARG A 199 0.85 5.71 -6.16
C ARG A 199 1.89 5.62 -5.05
N VAL A 200 1.68 6.29 -3.92
CA VAL A 200 2.58 6.18 -2.75
C VAL A 200 2.69 4.73 -2.29
N ALA A 201 1.55 4.03 -2.13
CA ALA A 201 1.54 2.62 -1.73
C ALA A 201 2.22 1.68 -2.74
N TYR A 202 2.08 1.96 -4.04
CA TYR A 202 2.74 1.24 -5.11
C TYR A 202 4.26 1.46 -5.08
N LEU A 203 4.72 2.71 -4.94
CA LEU A 203 6.15 3.03 -4.87
C LEU A 203 6.80 2.40 -3.63
N LEU A 204 6.13 2.45 -2.47
CA LEU A 204 6.60 1.78 -1.25
C LEU A 204 6.73 0.26 -1.45
N TYR A 205 5.81 -0.37 -2.18
CA TYR A 205 5.91 -1.79 -2.52
C TYR A 205 7.06 -2.08 -3.50
N GLN A 206 7.12 -1.33 -4.60
CA GLN A 206 8.11 -1.53 -5.65
C GLN A 206 9.54 -1.33 -5.14
N TYR A 207 9.74 -0.32 -4.30
CA TYR A 207 11.05 0.07 -3.77
C TYR A 207 11.20 -0.30 -2.29
N ARG A 208 10.48 -1.32 -1.79
CA ARG A 208 10.49 -1.74 -0.36
C ARG A 208 11.85 -2.11 0.21
N SER A 209 12.85 -2.37 -0.65
CA SER A 209 14.24 -2.61 -0.26
C SER A 209 15.07 -1.34 -0.11
N GLN A 210 14.57 -0.19 -0.59
CA GLN A 210 15.29 1.08 -0.69
C GLN A 210 14.59 2.21 0.08
N ILE A 211 13.25 2.21 0.13
CA ILE A 211 12.46 3.27 0.78
C ILE A 211 11.46 2.68 1.77
N THR A 212 11.20 3.43 2.83
CA THR A 212 10.12 3.19 3.79
C THR A 212 9.17 4.39 3.81
N SER A 213 8.07 4.28 4.56
CA SER A 213 7.15 5.41 4.82
C SER A 213 7.87 6.64 5.37
N ASP A 214 8.99 6.45 6.08
CA ASP A 214 9.75 7.54 6.69
C ASP A 214 10.55 8.36 5.66
N ASN A 215 10.73 7.83 4.45
CA ASN A 215 11.37 8.54 3.34
C ASN A 215 10.37 9.36 2.50
N VAL A 216 9.08 9.33 2.84
CA VAL A 216 8.02 10.02 2.11
C VAL A 216 7.48 11.17 2.96
N LEU A 217 7.28 12.33 2.33
CA LEU A 217 6.63 13.50 2.92
C LEU A 217 5.39 13.84 2.09
N ILE A 218 4.24 13.92 2.75
CA ILE A 218 3.01 14.45 2.17
C ILE A 218 2.77 15.85 2.74
N LEU A 219 2.64 16.83 1.84
CA LEU A 219 2.25 18.19 2.20
C LEU A 219 0.77 18.38 1.89
N SER A 220 -0.03 18.49 2.95
CA SER A 220 -1.47 18.66 2.88
C SER A 220 -1.86 20.14 3.04
N PRO A 221 -3.02 20.56 2.50
CA PRO A 221 -3.46 21.96 2.60
C PRO A 221 -3.81 22.37 4.03
N ASN A 222 -4.44 21.47 4.80
CA ASN A 222 -4.89 21.74 6.16
C ASN A 222 -4.96 20.47 7.02
N GLN A 223 -5.14 20.64 8.33
CA GLN A 223 -5.16 19.53 9.28
C GLN A 223 -6.40 18.62 9.11
N GLU A 224 -7.56 19.17 8.73
CA GLU A 224 -8.77 18.36 8.47
C GLU A 224 -8.56 17.39 7.31
N PHE A 225 -7.86 17.82 6.27
CA PHE A 225 -7.49 16.99 5.12
C PHE A 225 -6.51 15.88 5.50
N ILE A 226 -5.54 16.17 6.39
CA ILE A 226 -4.65 15.13 6.93
C ILE A 226 -5.46 14.03 7.62
N HIS A 227 -6.43 14.43 8.47
CA HIS A 227 -7.28 13.46 9.17
C HIS A 227 -8.15 12.66 8.19
N SER A 228 -8.71 13.29 7.17
CA SER A 228 -9.62 12.63 6.23
C SER A 228 -8.93 11.53 5.40
N ILE A 229 -7.64 11.69 5.10
CA ILE A 229 -6.87 10.73 4.30
C ILE A 229 -6.02 9.75 5.13
N SER A 230 -5.99 9.92 6.46
CA SER A 230 -5.12 9.14 7.36
C SER A 230 -5.41 7.63 7.38
N GLU A 231 -6.59 7.21 6.94
CA GLU A 231 -7.00 5.79 6.91
C GLU A 231 -6.73 5.12 5.57
N VAL A 232 -6.36 5.88 4.54
CA VAL A 232 -6.22 5.37 3.17
C VAL A 232 -5.04 4.41 3.07
N LEU A 233 -3.82 4.87 3.37
CA LEU A 233 -2.63 4.02 3.29
C LEU A 233 -2.70 2.79 4.24
N PRO A 234 -3.16 2.92 5.50
CA PRO A 234 -3.37 1.76 6.37
C PRO A 234 -4.32 0.71 5.78
N SER A 235 -5.38 1.14 5.09
CA SER A 235 -6.30 0.24 4.41
C SER A 235 -5.65 -0.49 3.22
N LEU A 236 -4.61 0.10 2.61
CA LEU A 236 -3.84 -0.47 1.50
C LEU A 236 -2.66 -1.36 1.94
N GLY A 237 -2.42 -1.50 3.24
CA GLY A 237 -1.25 -2.25 3.72
C GLY A 237 -0.08 -1.42 4.20
N GLU A 238 -0.16 -0.10 4.08
CA GLU A 238 0.98 0.78 4.27
C GLU A 238 0.90 1.62 5.54
N LYS A 239 2.07 1.92 6.11
CA LYS A 239 2.17 2.90 7.18
C LYS A 239 1.98 4.30 6.61
N ASN A 240 1.37 5.18 7.40
CA ASN A 240 1.30 6.58 7.02
C ASN A 240 2.71 7.20 7.02
N PRO A 241 3.11 7.86 5.93
CA PRO A 241 4.31 8.66 5.90
C PRO A 241 4.13 9.93 6.73
N LEU A 242 5.20 10.73 6.86
CA LEU A 242 5.08 12.04 7.48
C LEU A 242 4.10 12.89 6.65
N ASN A 243 2.99 13.30 7.27
CA ASN A 243 1.99 14.14 6.64
C ASN A 243 1.79 15.40 7.47
N GLN A 244 2.08 16.55 6.87
CA GLN A 244 2.06 17.84 7.54
C GLN A 244 1.50 18.93 6.63
N THR A 245 1.03 20.02 7.23
CA THR A 245 0.70 21.21 6.46
C THR A 245 1.97 21.95 6.04
N ILE A 246 1.87 22.76 4.98
CA ILE A 246 2.99 23.62 4.56
C ILE A 246 3.48 24.50 5.72
N ARG A 247 2.55 24.97 6.57
CA ARG A 247 2.87 25.79 7.75
C ARG A 247 3.67 25.01 8.79
N GLN A 248 3.28 23.77 9.08
CA GLN A 248 4.01 22.90 10.02
C GLN A 248 5.42 22.61 9.49
N PHE A 249 5.53 22.29 8.21
CA PHE A 249 6.81 22.06 7.55
C PHE A 249 7.73 23.29 7.59
N CYS A 250 7.20 24.47 7.23
CA CYS A 250 7.95 25.73 7.33
C CYS A 250 8.32 26.06 8.78
N SER A 251 7.43 25.81 9.76
CA SER A 251 7.71 26.08 11.17
C SER A 251 8.86 25.20 11.69
N PHE A 252 8.89 23.94 11.28
CA PHE A 252 9.98 23.02 11.63
C PHE A 252 11.32 23.48 11.06
N LEU A 253 11.36 23.85 9.77
CA LEU A 253 12.58 24.38 9.13
C LEU A 253 13.02 25.73 9.71
N LEU A 254 12.06 26.60 10.03
CA LEU A 254 12.33 27.95 10.53
C LEU A 254 12.52 28.02 12.05
N GLN A 255 12.32 26.93 12.80
CA GLN A 255 12.74 26.89 14.21
C GLN A 255 14.27 27.05 14.34
N GLU A 256 15.04 26.63 13.32
CA GLU A 256 16.47 26.95 13.22
C GLU A 256 16.71 28.42 12.86
N ALA A 257 15.82 29.02 12.06
CA ALA A 257 15.86 30.42 11.65
C ALA A 257 14.94 31.29 12.54
N LYS A 258 15.33 31.50 13.81
CA LYS A 258 14.65 32.43 14.74
C LYS A 258 14.48 33.81 14.09
N THR A 259 13.35 34.14 13.45
CA THR A 259 12.89 35.54 13.19
C THR A 259 11.65 35.72 12.30
N VAL A 260 11.13 34.72 11.58
CA VAL A 260 10.01 34.98 10.65
C VAL A 260 8.64 34.69 11.30
N PRO A 261 7.77 35.70 11.50
CA PRO A 261 6.40 35.45 11.96
C PRO A 261 5.62 34.73 10.87
N LEU A 262 5.19 33.49 11.15
CA LEU A 262 4.33 32.71 10.27
C LEU A 262 2.86 33.05 10.55
N GLU A 263 2.19 33.61 9.55
CA GLU A 263 0.74 33.83 9.52
C GLU A 263 -0.02 32.54 9.92
N ASN A 264 -1.14 32.67 10.63
CA ASN A 264 -1.97 31.51 10.96
C ASN A 264 -2.83 31.08 9.75
N GLU A 265 -3.31 29.85 9.78
CA GLU A 265 -4.02 29.24 8.66
C GLU A 265 -5.32 29.98 8.31
N GLU A 266 -6.05 30.44 9.32
CA GLU A 266 -7.27 31.25 9.16
C GLU A 266 -6.98 32.57 8.41
N ALA A 267 -5.94 33.31 8.81
CA ALA A 267 -5.58 34.58 8.18
C ALA A 267 -5.11 34.39 6.73
N TYR A 268 -4.35 33.31 6.46
CA TYR A 268 -3.94 32.96 5.11
C TYR A 268 -5.15 32.75 4.18
N PHE A 269 -6.11 31.93 4.60
CA PHE A 269 -7.31 31.64 3.79
C PHE A 269 -8.24 32.85 3.68
N TYR A 270 -8.35 33.68 4.73
CA TYR A 270 -9.13 34.92 4.68
C TYR A 270 -8.60 35.91 3.63
N ARG A 271 -7.28 36.00 3.45
CA ARG A 271 -6.64 36.88 2.46
C ARG A 271 -6.84 36.45 1.00
N LEU A 272 -7.13 35.17 0.75
CA LEU A 272 -7.34 34.63 -0.60
C LEU A 272 -8.78 34.79 -1.11
N GLN A 273 -9.71 35.18 -0.24
CA GLN A 273 -11.10 35.53 -0.59
C GLN A 273 -11.19 36.97 -1.10
#